data_AF-A0AAW3KBI8-F1
#
_entry.id   AF-A0AAW3KBI8-F1
#
_cell.length_a   1.000
_cell.length_b   1.000
_cell.length_c   1.000
_cell.angle_alpha   90.00
_cell.angle_beta   90.00
_cell.angle_gamma   90.00
#
_symmetry.space_group_name_H-M   'P 1'
#
loop_
_entity.id
_entity.type
_entity.pdbx_description
1 polymer ?
#
loop_
_entity_poly.entity_id
_entity_poly.type
_entity_poly.pdbx_seq_one_letter_code
_entity_poly.pdbx_strand_id
1 'polypeptide(L)'
;MATPKPFHHAAFLRDLEQFVAGGSCPASCSPELAAILRTPGVDARPSPAASQLVRLLHARKAVLKAAFDTGQVADELRRHQKFARPGQPSPHIVQLRQQQAAARQASSQSRQLLIQSAAAFVREAGIVPPARLALEVFIDGWMEAGLPKEPSTPEAGTPG
;
A
#
# COMPACT_ATOMS: atom_id res chain seq x y z
N MET A 1 4.26 16.91 -12.98
CA MET A 1 4.94 16.27 -11.85
C MET A 1 3.90 15.40 -11.17
N ALA A 2 4.02 14.08 -11.28
CA ALA A 2 3.14 13.18 -10.52
C ALA A 2 3.39 13.44 -9.02
N THR A 3 2.34 13.76 -8.27
CA THR A 3 2.44 13.88 -6.81
C THR A 3 2.34 12.47 -6.22
N PRO A 4 3.27 12.04 -5.33
CA PRO A 4 3.18 10.72 -4.73
C PRO A 4 1.90 10.65 -3.90
N LYS A 5 1.07 9.62 -4.12
CA LYS A 5 -0.11 9.40 -3.27
C LYS A 5 0.40 9.01 -1.88
N PRO A 6 0.13 9.81 -0.83
CA PRO A 6 0.67 9.56 0.49
C PRO A 6 0.12 8.25 1.08
N PHE A 7 1.00 7.53 1.77
CA PHE A 7 0.62 6.35 2.54
C PHE A 7 0.36 6.78 4.00
N HIS A 8 -0.90 6.97 4.35
CA HIS A 8 -1.33 7.55 5.64
C HIS A 8 -1.26 6.60 6.84
N HIS A 9 -0.79 5.36 6.65
CA HIS A 9 -0.78 4.33 7.69
C HIS A 9 0.65 3.93 8.09
N ALA A 10 1.63 4.83 7.89
CA ALA A 10 3.05 4.53 8.11
C ALA A 10 3.38 4.28 9.60
N ALA A 11 2.93 5.15 10.51
CA ALA A 11 3.07 4.94 11.95
C ALA A 11 2.35 3.67 12.40
N PHE A 12 1.11 3.50 11.96
CA PHE A 12 0.32 2.32 12.31
C PHE A 12 0.99 1.00 11.89
N LEU A 13 1.58 0.95 10.68
CA LEU A 13 2.32 -0.22 10.22
C LEU A 13 3.50 -0.56 11.16
N ARG A 14 4.26 0.43 11.61
CA ARG A 14 5.39 0.21 12.54
C ARG A 14 4.92 -0.34 13.88
N ASP A 15 3.84 0.22 14.42
CA ASP A 15 3.29 -0.23 15.70
C ASP A 15 2.73 -1.66 15.57
N LEU A 16 2.11 -1.98 14.44
CA LEU A 16 1.60 -3.31 14.15
C LEU A 16 2.73 -4.34 13.98
N GLU A 17 3.85 -3.98 13.37
CA GLU A 17 5.04 -4.83 13.28
C GLU A 17 5.60 -5.17 14.68
N GLN A 18 5.67 -4.18 15.56
CA GLN A 18 6.10 -4.38 16.95
C GLN A 18 5.13 -5.29 17.71
N PHE A 19 3.81 -5.10 17.53
CA PHE A 19 2.80 -5.97 18.10
C PHE A 19 2.95 -7.43 17.64
N VAL A 20 3.11 -7.65 16.33
CA VAL A 20 3.32 -9.01 15.78
C VAL A 20 4.63 -9.64 16.26
N ALA A 21 5.65 -8.83 16.56
CA ALA A 21 6.92 -9.28 17.15
C ALA A 21 6.85 -9.59 18.66
N GLY A 22 5.67 -9.48 19.30
CA GLY A 22 5.47 -9.76 20.72
C GLY A 22 5.32 -8.50 21.59
N GLY A 23 5.22 -7.32 20.99
CA GLY A 23 4.91 -6.07 21.68
C GLY A 23 3.43 -5.93 22.06
N SER A 24 3.09 -4.74 22.59
CA SER A 24 1.70 -4.39 22.92
C SER A 24 0.90 -4.01 21.67
N CYS A 25 -0.42 -4.14 21.73
CA CYS A 25 -1.32 -3.72 20.67
C CYS A 25 -1.23 -2.20 20.45
N PRO A 26 -1.28 -1.71 19.19
CA PRO A 26 -1.23 -0.27 18.92
C PRO A 26 -2.36 0.46 19.64
N ALA A 27 -2.05 1.56 20.33
CA ALA A 27 -3.04 2.39 21.03
C ALA A 27 -4.04 3.03 20.06
N SER A 28 -3.64 3.21 18.80
CA SER A 28 -4.45 3.76 17.72
C SER A 28 -5.48 2.79 17.13
N CYS A 29 -5.50 1.53 17.58
CA CYS A 29 -6.49 0.54 17.12
C CYS A 29 -7.89 0.87 17.67
N SER A 30 -8.90 0.86 16.79
CA SER A 30 -10.28 0.78 17.22
C SER A 30 -10.54 -0.55 17.97
N PRO A 31 -11.56 -0.62 18.85
CA PRO A 31 -11.84 -1.84 19.60
C PRO A 31 -12.20 -3.04 18.71
N GLU A 32 -12.89 -2.81 17.58
CA GLU A 32 -13.19 -3.84 16.59
C GLU A 32 -11.91 -4.38 15.92
N LEU A 33 -11.00 -3.47 15.55
CA LEU A 33 -9.72 -3.86 14.97
C LEU A 33 -8.85 -4.61 15.99
N ALA A 34 -8.82 -4.16 17.25
CA ALA A 34 -8.11 -4.84 18.32
C ALA A 34 -8.64 -6.27 18.55
N ALA A 35 -9.95 -6.50 18.40
CA ALA A 35 -10.55 -7.83 18.49
C ALA A 35 -10.13 -8.76 17.34
N ILE A 36 -10.00 -8.23 16.12
CA ILE A 36 -9.51 -9.00 14.96
C ILE A 36 -8.01 -9.35 15.12
N LEU A 37 -7.23 -8.41 15.65
CA LEU A 37 -5.78 -8.52 15.76
C LEU A 37 -5.31 -9.40 16.93
N ARG A 38 -6.16 -9.68 17.92
CA ARG A 38 -5.83 -10.51 19.08
C ARG A 38 -6.57 -11.83 19.02
N THR A 39 -5.91 -12.92 19.39
CA THR A 39 -6.61 -14.16 19.66
C THR A 39 -7.30 -14.07 21.02
N PRO A 40 -8.58 -14.47 21.15
CA PRO A 40 -9.24 -14.53 22.45
C PRO A 40 -8.53 -15.55 23.35
N GLY A 41 -8.15 -15.15 24.56
CA GLY A 41 -7.41 -15.98 25.51
C GLY A 41 -6.63 -15.16 26.53
N VAL A 42 -6.07 -15.85 27.53
CA VAL A 42 -5.36 -15.25 28.69
C VAL A 42 -4.15 -14.39 28.30
N ASP A 43 -3.48 -14.70 27.19
CA ASP A 43 -2.19 -14.07 26.83
C ASP A 43 -2.26 -13.03 25.70
N ALA A 44 -3.47 -12.62 25.26
CA ALA A 44 -3.66 -11.56 24.25
C ALA A 44 -2.65 -11.57 23.08
N ARG A 45 -2.36 -12.76 22.54
CA ARG A 45 -1.34 -12.96 21.49
C ARG A 45 -1.81 -12.36 20.16
N PRO A 46 -0.89 -11.86 19.30
CA PRO A 46 -1.23 -11.50 17.92
C PRO A 46 -1.86 -12.67 17.17
N SER A 47 -3.00 -12.40 16.52
CA SER A 47 -3.71 -13.35 15.68
C SER A 47 -2.99 -13.53 14.33
N PRO A 48 -3.26 -14.64 13.60
CA PRO A 48 -2.77 -14.80 12.23
C PRO A 48 -3.18 -13.64 11.31
N ALA A 49 -4.35 -13.05 11.55
CA ALA A 49 -4.83 -11.88 10.83
C ALA A 49 -3.91 -10.66 11.00
N ALA A 50 -3.28 -10.49 12.18
CA ALA A 50 -2.34 -9.40 12.42
C ALA A 50 -1.11 -9.49 11.49
N SER A 51 -0.52 -10.68 11.33
CA SER A 51 0.60 -10.87 10.39
C SER A 51 0.18 -10.68 8.93
N GLN A 52 -1.03 -11.08 8.56
CA GLN A 52 -1.55 -10.85 7.21
C GLN A 52 -1.82 -9.36 6.95
N LEU A 53 -2.30 -8.61 7.96
CA LEU A 53 -2.50 -7.17 7.85
C LEU A 53 -1.17 -6.43 7.65
N VAL A 54 -0.08 -6.83 8.33
CA VAL A 54 1.26 -6.29 8.07
C VAL A 54 1.67 -6.51 6.61
N ARG A 55 1.50 -7.72 6.08
CA ARG A 55 1.82 -8.05 4.68
C ARG A 55 0.97 -7.24 3.70
N LEU A 56 -0.31 -7.08 3.99
CA LEU A 56 -1.25 -6.29 3.20
C LEU A 56 -0.82 -4.81 3.14
N LEU A 57 -0.46 -4.21 4.28
CA LEU A 57 -0.02 -2.81 4.35
C LEU A 57 1.31 -2.58 3.63
N HIS A 58 2.26 -3.52 3.72
CA HIS A 58 3.49 -3.49 2.91
C HIS A 58 3.19 -3.56 1.42
N ALA A 59 2.33 -4.49 1.01
CA ALA A 59 1.91 -4.60 -0.39
C ALA A 59 1.23 -3.32 -0.88
N ARG A 60 0.38 -2.68 -0.05
CA ARG A 60 -0.25 -1.40 -0.37
C ARG A 60 0.77 -0.29 -0.56
N LYS A 61 1.74 -0.17 0.34
CA LYS A 61 2.86 0.78 0.22
C LYS A 61 3.66 0.53 -1.06
N ALA A 62 3.94 -0.72 -1.39
CA ALA A 62 4.65 -1.10 -2.62
C ALA A 62 3.86 -0.76 -3.88
N VAL A 63 2.54 -0.98 -3.90
CA VAL A 63 1.66 -0.58 -5.02
C VAL A 63 1.69 0.94 -5.24
N LEU A 64 1.59 1.74 -4.17
CA LEU A 64 1.64 3.20 -4.27
C LEU A 64 3.00 3.68 -4.81
N LYS A 65 4.09 3.09 -4.32
CA LYS A 65 5.44 3.38 -4.82
C LYS A 65 5.58 3.01 -6.30
N ALA A 66 5.19 1.80 -6.69
CA ALA A 66 5.29 1.35 -8.08
C ALA A 66 4.42 2.18 -9.05
N ALA A 67 3.25 2.66 -8.60
CA ALA A 67 2.41 3.57 -9.37
C ALA A 67 3.09 4.93 -9.60
N PHE A 68 3.73 5.47 -8.56
CA PHE A 68 4.52 6.70 -8.66
C PHE A 68 5.72 6.53 -9.61
N ASP A 69 6.52 5.48 -9.43
CA ASP A 69 7.69 5.18 -10.26
C ASP A 69 7.29 5.03 -11.75
N THR A 70 6.18 4.33 -12.01
CA THR A 70 5.63 4.19 -13.37
C THR A 70 5.23 5.53 -13.97
N GLY A 71 4.65 6.43 -13.16
CA GLY A 71 4.29 7.79 -13.57
C GLY A 71 5.52 8.64 -13.92
N GLN A 72 6.58 8.57 -13.10
CA GLN A 72 7.83 9.29 -13.36
C GLN A 72 8.49 8.84 -14.67
N VAL A 73 8.62 7.52 -14.88
CA VAL A 73 9.20 6.98 -16.12
C VAL A 73 8.36 7.34 -17.34
N ALA A 74 7.02 7.38 -17.21
CA ALA A 74 6.13 7.80 -18.30
C ALA A 74 6.29 9.29 -18.65
N ASP A 75 6.41 10.16 -17.64
CA ASP A 75 6.67 11.59 -17.83
C ASP A 75 8.02 11.83 -18.50
N GLU A 76 9.06 11.10 -18.07
CA GLU A 76 10.39 11.16 -18.66
C GLU A 76 10.39 10.68 -20.11
N LEU A 77 9.76 9.54 -20.39
CA LEU A 77 9.62 9.02 -21.75
C LEU A 77 8.89 10.02 -22.66
N ARG A 78 7.85 10.70 -22.18
CA ARG A 78 7.12 11.73 -22.94
C ARG A 78 8.02 12.94 -23.25
N ARG A 79 8.87 13.36 -22.31
CA ARG A 79 9.84 14.43 -22.54
C ARG A 79 10.87 14.03 -23.60
N HIS A 80 11.43 12.82 -23.51
CA HIS A 80 12.44 12.35 -24.46
C HIS A 80 11.88 12.05 -25.85
N GLN A 81 10.64 11.58 -25.97
CA GLN A 81 9.99 11.38 -27.26
C GLN A 81 9.87 12.68 -28.07
N LYS A 82 9.70 13.83 -27.42
CA LYS A 82 9.63 15.14 -28.10
C LYS A 82 10.95 15.52 -28.81
N PHE A 83 12.08 14.94 -28.39
CA PHE A 83 13.42 15.26 -28.91
C PHE A 83 14.04 14.11 -29.73
N ALA A 84 13.34 12.99 -29.89
CA ALA A 84 13.85 11.84 -30.64
C ALA A 84 13.77 12.11 -32.15
N ARG A 85 14.92 12.10 -32.84
CA ARG A 85 14.97 12.23 -34.31
C ARG A 85 14.50 10.92 -34.96
N PRO A 86 13.79 10.96 -36.11
CA PRO A 86 13.39 9.75 -36.81
C PRO A 86 14.63 8.99 -37.31
N GLY A 87 14.72 7.68 -37.02
CA GLY A 87 15.66 6.78 -37.70
C GLY A 87 16.63 5.99 -36.81
N GLN A 88 16.86 6.36 -35.54
CA GLN A 88 17.68 5.54 -34.64
C GLN A 88 17.17 5.58 -33.19
N PRO A 89 16.91 4.42 -32.56
CA PRO A 89 16.60 4.37 -31.15
C PRO A 89 17.87 4.72 -30.36
N SER A 90 17.91 5.92 -29.76
CA SER A 90 18.99 6.31 -28.85
C SER A 90 19.09 5.28 -27.70
N PRO A 91 20.30 4.90 -27.26
CA PRO A 91 20.50 3.99 -26.13
C PRO A 91 19.70 4.39 -24.88
N HIS A 92 19.57 5.70 -24.65
CA HIS A 92 18.78 6.30 -23.59
C HIS A 92 17.28 5.94 -23.68
N ILE A 93 16.68 5.95 -24.88
CA ILE A 93 15.26 5.58 -25.06
C ILE A 93 15.05 4.08 -24.82
N VAL A 94 16.02 3.24 -25.20
CA VAL A 94 15.99 1.81 -24.90
C VAL A 94 16.05 1.59 -23.39
N GLN A 95 16.93 2.28 -22.68
CA GLN A 95 17.04 2.24 -21.23
C GLN A 95 15.74 2.69 -20.54
N LEU A 96 15.13 3.79 -20.99
CA LEU A 96 13.83 4.25 -20.47
C LEU A 96 12.70 3.24 -20.68
N ARG A 97 12.68 2.54 -21.83
CA ARG A 97 11.69 1.47 -22.08
C ARG A 97 11.91 0.26 -21.19
N GLN A 98 13.16 -0.12 -20.94
CA GLN A 98 13.51 -1.19 -19.99
C GLN A 98 13.07 -0.82 -18.57
N GLN A 99 13.33 0.42 -18.14
CA GLN A 99 12.85 0.93 -16.86
C GLN A 99 11.33 0.94 -16.78
N GLN A 100 10.63 1.30 -17.86
CA GLN A 100 9.17 1.25 -17.92
C GLN A 100 8.64 -0.19 -17.80
N ALA A 101 9.28 -1.14 -18.48
CA ALA A 101 8.91 -2.55 -18.39
C ALA A 101 9.12 -3.09 -16.96
N ALA A 102 10.26 -2.76 -16.34
CA ALA A 102 10.57 -3.13 -14.95
C ALA A 102 9.56 -2.52 -13.97
N ALA A 103 9.22 -1.23 -14.13
CA ALA A 103 8.22 -0.55 -13.30
C ALA A 103 6.82 -1.19 -13.43
N ARG A 104 6.42 -1.56 -14.65
CA ARG A 104 5.14 -2.28 -14.88
C ARG A 104 5.14 -3.66 -14.23
N GLN A 105 6.24 -4.41 -14.34
CA GLN A 105 6.36 -5.72 -13.69
C GLN A 105 6.28 -5.59 -12.16
N ALA A 106 7.02 -4.63 -11.59
CA ALA A 106 6.97 -4.35 -10.15
C ALA A 106 5.57 -3.94 -9.68
N SER A 107 4.84 -3.15 -10.49
CA SER A 107 3.45 -2.77 -10.21
C SER A 107 2.51 -3.99 -10.23
N SER A 108 2.62 -4.85 -11.25
CA SER A 108 1.81 -6.07 -11.35
C SER A 108 2.07 -7.02 -10.18
N GLN A 109 3.34 -7.24 -9.84
CA GLN A 109 3.73 -8.10 -8.72
C GLN A 109 3.20 -7.55 -7.39
N SER A 110 3.31 -6.24 -7.16
CA SER A 110 2.82 -5.60 -5.95
C SER A 110 1.31 -5.72 -5.81
N ARG A 111 0.55 -5.59 -6.92
CA ARG A 111 -0.90 -5.81 -6.93
C ARG A 111 -1.28 -7.27 -6.63
N GLN A 112 -0.57 -8.22 -7.21
CA GLN A 112 -0.81 -9.64 -6.92
C GLN A 112 -0.56 -9.96 -5.44
N LEU A 113 0.51 -9.42 -4.85
CA LEU A 113 0.80 -9.56 -3.43
C LEU A 113 -0.27 -8.90 -2.56
N LEU A 114 -0.79 -7.74 -2.96
CA LEU A 114 -1.90 -7.06 -2.28
C LEU A 114 -3.14 -7.96 -2.25
N ILE A 115 -3.56 -8.49 -3.39
CA ILE A 115 -4.76 -9.35 -3.50
C ILE A 115 -4.58 -10.64 -2.68
N GLN A 116 -3.41 -11.28 -2.76
CA GLN A 116 -3.12 -12.49 -1.98
C GLN A 116 -3.15 -12.22 -0.48
N SER A 117 -2.53 -11.13 -0.03
CA SER A 117 -2.51 -10.74 1.38
C SER A 117 -3.90 -10.32 1.87
N ALA A 118 -4.68 -9.64 1.03
CA ALA A 118 -6.06 -9.27 1.32
C ALA A 118 -6.95 -10.53 1.48
N ALA A 119 -6.82 -11.50 0.57
CA ALA A 119 -7.58 -12.74 0.64
C ALA A 119 -7.24 -13.55 1.89
N ALA A 120 -5.96 -13.61 2.24
CA ALA A 120 -5.52 -14.23 3.48
C ALA A 120 -6.05 -13.49 4.70
N PHE A 121 -5.90 -12.16 4.76
CA PHE A 121 -6.39 -11.34 5.87
C PHE A 121 -7.88 -11.52 6.10
N VAL A 122 -8.70 -11.39 5.05
CA VAL A 122 -10.16 -11.49 5.13
C VAL A 122 -10.60 -12.87 5.64
N ARG A 123 -9.92 -13.93 5.21
CA ARG A 123 -10.16 -15.30 5.71
C ARG A 123 -9.79 -15.43 7.19
N GLU A 124 -8.60 -15.00 7.60
CA GLU A 124 -8.14 -15.11 9.00
C GLU A 124 -8.93 -14.21 9.95
N ALA A 125 -9.40 -13.06 9.45
CA ALA A 125 -10.20 -12.09 10.21
C ALA A 125 -11.69 -12.46 10.27
N GLY A 126 -12.13 -13.52 9.57
CA GLY A 126 -13.55 -13.89 9.49
C GLY A 126 -14.42 -12.83 8.80
N ILE A 127 -13.83 -11.96 7.98
CA ILE A 127 -14.55 -10.91 7.25
C ILE A 127 -15.15 -11.54 5.99
N VAL A 128 -16.41 -11.26 5.69
CA VAL A 128 -17.06 -11.72 4.46
C VAL A 128 -17.10 -10.57 3.45
N PRO A 129 -16.30 -10.62 2.37
CA PRO A 129 -16.29 -9.55 1.38
C PRO A 129 -17.60 -9.59 0.55
N PRO A 130 -18.13 -8.43 0.13
CA PRO A 130 -19.33 -8.40 -0.70
C PRO A 130 -19.12 -9.11 -2.05
N ALA A 131 -20.03 -10.00 -2.43
CA ALA A 131 -19.90 -10.85 -3.64
C ALA A 131 -19.80 -10.07 -4.96
N ARG A 132 -20.27 -8.83 -5.00
CA ARG A 132 -20.25 -7.96 -6.20
C ARG A 132 -19.12 -6.94 -6.22
N LEU A 133 -18.27 -6.93 -5.19
CA LEU A 133 -17.20 -5.97 -5.06
C LEU A 133 -15.85 -6.67 -5.23
N ALA A 134 -14.99 -6.12 -6.09
CA ALA A 134 -13.63 -6.62 -6.23
C ALA A 134 -12.90 -6.53 -4.89
N LEU A 135 -12.16 -7.58 -4.53
CA LEU A 135 -11.47 -7.66 -3.24
C LEU A 135 -10.51 -6.48 -3.00
N GLU A 136 -9.84 -6.00 -4.06
CA GLU A 136 -8.98 -4.82 -4.00
C GLU A 136 -9.76 -3.55 -3.62
N VAL A 137 -10.95 -3.35 -4.18
CA VAL A 137 -11.79 -2.18 -3.88
C VAL A 137 -12.37 -2.28 -2.47
N PHE A 138 -12.79 -3.48 -2.07
CA PHE A 138 -13.25 -3.75 -0.72
C PHE A 138 -12.19 -3.46 0.32
N ILE A 139 -10.98 -4.00 0.14
CA ILE A 139 -9.91 -3.86 1.13
C ILE A 139 -9.40 -2.42 1.19
N ASP A 140 -9.39 -1.70 0.07
CA ASP A 140 -9.08 -0.27 0.03
C ASP A 140 -10.08 0.53 0.87
N GLY A 141 -11.38 0.30 0.67
CA GLY A 141 -12.42 0.95 1.48
C GLY A 141 -12.34 0.58 2.96
N TRP A 142 -12.07 -0.69 3.25
CA TRP A 142 -11.92 -1.17 4.63
C TRP A 142 -10.70 -0.54 5.32
N MET A 143 -9.56 -0.42 4.64
CA MET A 143 -8.37 0.25 5.19
C MET A 143 -8.65 1.72 5.48
N GLU A 144 -9.31 2.43 4.58
CA GLU A 144 -9.61 3.85 4.72
C GLU A 144 -10.62 4.17 5.83
N ALA A 145 -11.50 3.22 6.15
CA ALA A 145 -12.52 3.34 7.19
C ALA A 145 -12.07 2.79 8.55
N GLY A 146 -11.32 1.69 8.55
CA GLY A 146 -10.99 0.93 9.75
C GLY A 146 -9.61 1.20 10.34
N LEU A 147 -8.68 1.78 9.57
CA LEU A 147 -7.32 2.03 10.05
C LEU A 147 -7.14 3.48 10.50
N PRO A 148 -6.38 3.70 11.59
CA PRO A 148 -6.00 5.03 12.00
C PRO A 148 -5.18 5.69 10.87
N LYS A 149 -5.56 6.92 10.56
CA LYS A 149 -4.86 7.79 9.61
C LYS A 149 -3.94 8.69 10.41
N GLU A 150 -2.70 8.84 9.97
CA GLU A 150 -1.86 9.92 10.48
C GLU A 150 -2.58 11.25 10.23
N PRO A 151 -2.65 12.15 11.23
CA PRO A 151 -3.22 13.46 11.00
C PRO A 151 -2.42 14.08 9.86
N SER A 152 -3.08 14.31 8.73
CA SER A 152 -2.53 15.13 7.67
C SER A 152 -2.37 16.51 8.28
N THR A 153 -1.19 16.85 8.79
CA THR A 153 -0.88 18.19 9.27
C THR A 153 -1.35 19.15 8.19
N PRO A 154 -2.42 19.93 8.40
CA PRO A 154 -2.66 21.04 7.52
C PRO A 154 -1.49 21.97 7.80
N GLU A 155 -0.65 22.21 6.78
CA GLU A 155 0.31 23.31 6.86
C GLU A 155 -0.45 24.53 7.35
N ALA A 156 -0.02 25.03 8.50
CA ALA A 156 -0.51 26.25 9.10
C ALA A 156 -0.24 27.38 8.11
N GLY A 157 -1.22 27.66 7.26
CA GLY A 157 -1.34 28.93 6.59
C GLY A 157 -1.56 29.98 7.65
N THR A 158 -0.47 30.58 8.13
CA THR A 158 -0.46 31.82 8.90
C THR A 158 -1.29 32.88 8.16
N PRO A 159 -2.36 33.44 8.75
CA PRO A 159 -2.95 34.66 8.24
C PRO A 159 -2.49 35.84 9.09
N GLY A 160 -1.96 36.87 8.41
CA GLY A 160 -1.88 38.26 8.89
C GLY A 160 -0.55 38.67 9.49
#